data_AF-A0A8C8ABW7-F1
#
_entry.id   AF-A0A8C8ABW7-F1
#
_cell.length_a   1.000
_cell.length_b   1.000
_cell.length_c   1.000
_cell.angle_alpha   90.00
_cell.angle_beta   90.00
_cell.angle_gamma   90.00
#
_symmetry.space_group_name_H-M   'P 1'
#
loop_
_entity.id
_entity.type
_entity.pdbx_description
1 polymer ?
#
loop_
_entity_poly.entity_id
_entity_poly.type
_entity_poly.pdbx_seq_one_letter_code
_entity_poly.pdbx_strand_id
1 'polypeptide(L)'
;HLQSGRHPRLQRELLRNHAAYLGYAVSSLRLPRGRRLYVAGAPRFQHKGKVILFELDTAGTVTVAQALTGEQIGSYFGSEVCALDVDSDGGDGAGLPL
;
A
#
# COMPACT_ATOMS: atom_id res chain seq x y z
N HIS A 1 5.65 10.22 19.96
CA HIS A 1 6.62 9.11 19.99
C HIS A 1 5.84 7.81 19.88
N LEU A 2 5.66 7.25 18.66
CA LEU A 2 4.98 5.98 18.30
C LEU A 2 4.97 5.98 16.74
N GLN A 3 5.32 4.97 15.93
CA GLN A 3 5.47 3.53 16.08
C GLN A 3 6.58 3.04 15.12
N SER A 4 7.72 2.54 15.61
CA SER A 4 8.71 1.81 14.78
C SER A 4 8.68 0.29 15.01
N GLY A 5 7.64 -0.24 15.67
CA GLY A 5 7.68 -1.56 16.31
C GLY A 5 6.70 -2.61 15.79
N ARG A 6 6.42 -2.73 14.48
CA ARG A 6 5.71 -3.94 13.99
C ARG A 6 6.71 -5.10 13.87
N HIS A 7 6.48 -6.16 14.66
CA HIS A 7 7.31 -7.36 14.67
C HIS A 7 7.52 -7.93 13.24
N PRO A 8 8.74 -8.36 12.86
CA PRO A 8 9.04 -8.85 11.51
C PRO A 8 8.15 -10.01 11.03
N ARG A 9 7.64 -10.80 11.98
CA ARG A 9 6.71 -11.91 11.71
C ARG A 9 5.37 -11.41 11.16
N LEU A 10 4.83 -10.32 11.71
CA LEU A 10 3.57 -9.74 11.27
C LEU A 10 3.68 -9.15 9.86
N GLN A 11 4.80 -8.46 9.58
CA GLN A 11 5.06 -7.96 8.22
C GLN A 11 5.13 -9.10 7.20
N ARG A 12 5.79 -10.22 7.54
CA ARG A 12 5.83 -11.41 6.67
C ARG A 12 4.45 -11.99 6.42
N GLU A 13 3.58 -12.03 7.42
CA GLU A 13 2.23 -12.59 7.27
C GLU A 13 1.35 -11.74 6.34
N LEU A 14 1.42 -10.41 6.45
CA LEU A 14 0.73 -9.49 5.54
C LEU A 14 1.16 -9.68 4.08
N LEU A 15 2.39 -10.16 3.92
CA LEU A 15 3.07 -10.38 2.68
C LEU A 15 2.88 -11.80 2.10
N ARG A 16 2.48 -12.81 2.89
CA ARG A 16 2.32 -14.19 2.39
C ARG A 16 1.49 -14.27 1.09
N ASN A 17 1.88 -15.17 0.20
CA ASN A 17 1.23 -15.43 -1.10
C ASN A 17 1.27 -14.26 -2.11
N HIS A 18 2.37 -13.48 -2.15
CA HIS A 18 2.63 -12.44 -3.14
C HIS A 18 2.55 -12.89 -4.62
N ALA A 19 2.72 -14.19 -4.88
CA ALA A 19 2.59 -14.79 -6.22
C ALA A 19 1.19 -14.57 -6.87
N ALA A 20 0.28 -13.97 -6.12
CA ALA A 20 -1.03 -13.49 -6.53
C ALA A 20 -1.03 -12.15 -7.31
N TYR A 21 0.02 -11.89 -8.08
CA TYR A 21 0.22 -10.66 -8.87
C TYR A 21 0.32 -9.40 -8.00
N LEU A 22 1.06 -9.46 -6.89
CA LEU A 22 1.38 -8.22 -6.16
C LEU A 22 2.16 -7.26 -7.07
N GLY A 23 1.67 -6.02 -7.16
CA GLY A 23 2.19 -5.02 -8.09
C GLY A 23 1.45 -4.97 -9.43
N TYR A 24 0.34 -5.69 -9.59
CA TYR A 24 -0.52 -5.60 -10.78
C TYR A 24 -0.98 -4.16 -11.04
N ALA A 25 -1.38 -3.46 -9.98
CA ALA A 25 -1.65 -2.03 -9.98
C ALA A 25 -0.83 -1.37 -8.87
N VAL A 26 -0.26 -0.20 -9.15
CA VAL A 26 0.57 0.57 -8.21
C VAL A 26 0.22 2.04 -8.31
N SER A 27 0.07 2.70 -7.16
CA SER A 27 -0.03 4.16 -7.05
C SER A 27 0.83 4.62 -5.88
N SER A 28 1.18 5.90 -5.84
CA SER A 28 1.91 6.49 -4.72
C SER A 28 1.37 7.85 -4.31
N LEU A 29 1.59 8.23 -3.06
CA LEU A 29 1.39 9.61 -2.60
C LEU A 29 2.54 10.05 -1.71
N ARG A 30 2.82 11.36 -1.75
CA ARG A 30 3.74 12.00 -0.81
C ARG A 30 3.02 12.19 0.51
N LEU A 31 3.71 11.86 1.59
CA LEU A 31 3.24 12.11 2.94
C LEU A 31 4.05 13.27 3.54
N PRO A 32 3.52 13.94 4.56
CA PRO A 32 4.27 14.95 5.29
C PRO A 32 5.63 14.45 5.75
N ARG A 33 6.59 15.38 5.82
CA ARG A 33 7.99 15.14 6.24
C ARG A 33 8.80 14.27 5.27
N GLY A 34 8.48 14.31 3.98
CA GLY A 34 9.26 13.65 2.93
C GLY A 34 9.10 12.12 2.87
N ARG A 35 8.14 11.57 3.61
CA ARG A 35 7.78 10.15 3.54
C ARG A 35 6.95 9.89 2.28
N ARG A 36 6.83 8.63 1.88
CA ARG A 36 5.99 8.23 0.74
C ARG A 36 5.16 7.01 1.08
N LEU A 37 3.89 7.02 0.68
CA LEU A 37 3.06 5.83 0.69
C LEU A 37 3.01 5.23 -0.71
N TYR A 38 3.21 3.92 -0.81
CA TYR A 38 2.95 3.14 -2.01
C TYR A 38 1.75 2.23 -1.75
N VAL A 39 0.85 2.16 -2.71
CA VAL A 39 -0.31 1.27 -2.69
C VAL A 39 -0.10 0.25 -3.80
N ALA A 40 -0.06 -1.03 -3.47
CA ALA A 40 0.09 -2.11 -4.44
C ALA A 40 -1.05 -3.11 -4.35
N GLY A 41 -1.61 -3.44 -5.51
CA GLY A 41 -2.67 -4.43 -5.68
C GLY A 41 -2.13 -5.84 -5.94
N ALA A 42 -2.84 -6.85 -5.42
CA ALA A 42 -2.64 -8.27 -5.69
C ALA A 42 -4.00 -8.94 -5.98
N PRO A 43 -4.61 -8.69 -7.14
CA PRO A 43 -6.01 -9.02 -7.42
C PRO A 43 -6.32 -10.52 -7.40
N ARG A 44 -5.30 -11.39 -7.49
CA ARG A 44 -5.49 -12.86 -7.44
C ARG A 44 -5.33 -13.45 -6.04
N PHE A 45 -5.13 -12.63 -5.00
CA PHE A 45 -4.81 -13.13 -3.66
C PHE A 45 -6.00 -13.88 -3.09
N GLN A 46 -5.81 -15.17 -2.79
CA GLN A 46 -6.85 -16.09 -2.32
C GLN A 46 -8.15 -16.02 -3.15
N HIS A 47 -8.03 -15.74 -4.45
CA HIS A 47 -9.14 -15.51 -5.39
C HIS A 47 -10.09 -14.36 -5.02
N LYS A 48 -9.80 -13.56 -3.99
CA LYS A 48 -10.62 -12.42 -3.56
C LYS A 48 -9.96 -11.07 -3.81
N GLY A 49 -8.63 -11.05 -3.92
CA GLY A 49 -7.83 -9.84 -4.10
C GLY A 49 -7.33 -9.25 -2.78
N LYS A 50 -6.33 -8.38 -2.88
CA LYS A 50 -5.68 -7.72 -1.74
C LYS A 50 -5.05 -6.39 -2.18
N VAL A 51 -5.02 -5.42 -1.28
CA VAL A 51 -4.26 -4.16 -1.43
C VAL A 51 -3.34 -4.02 -0.24
N ILE A 52 -2.07 -3.68 -0.49
CA ILE A 52 -1.04 -3.49 0.55
C ILE A 52 -0.52 -2.06 0.48
N LEU A 53 -0.46 -1.39 1.63
CA LEU A 53 0.09 -0.05 1.79
C LEU A 53 1.49 -0.18 2.38
N PHE A 54 2.48 0.35 1.67
CA PHE A 54 3.87 0.42 2.09
C PHE A 54 4.23 1.86 2.40
N GLU A 55 4.78 2.11 3.59
CA GLU A 55 5.36 3.40 3.93
C GLU A 55 6.88 3.32 3.74
N LEU A 56 7.41 4.24 2.93
CA LEU A 56 8.83 4.50 2.76
C LEU A 56 9.19 5.73 3.58
N ASP A 57 10.03 5.55 4.60
CA ASP A 57 10.57 6.66 5.37
C ASP A 57 11.74 7.35 4.65
N THR A 58 12.18 8.48 5.18
CA THR A 58 13.29 9.27 4.61
C THR A 58 14.65 8.60 4.74
N ALA A 59 14.78 7.55 5.55
CA ALA A 59 15.99 6.75 5.70
C ALA A 59 16.03 5.56 4.73
N GLY A 60 14.97 5.36 3.92
CA GLY A 60 14.88 4.26 2.97
C GLY A 60 14.24 2.99 3.53
N THR A 61 13.73 3.01 4.76
CA THR A 61 13.06 1.86 5.37
C THR A 61 11.67 1.71 4.79
N VAL A 62 11.35 0.51 4.31
CA VAL A 62 10.01 0.15 3.85
C VAL A 62 9.30 -0.65 4.94
N THR A 63 8.09 -0.25 5.30
CA THR A 63 7.24 -0.98 6.25
C THR A 63 5.84 -1.18 5.69
N VAL A 64 5.17 -2.26 6.09
CA VAL A 64 3.75 -2.46 5.75
C VAL A 64 2.88 -1.67 6.74
N ALA A 65 2.28 -0.59 6.25
CA ALA A 65 1.35 0.25 7.00
C ALA A 65 -0.01 -0.45 7.15
N GLN A 66 -0.51 -1.07 6.09
CA GLN A 66 -1.80 -1.76 6.10
C GLN A 66 -1.88 -2.84 5.02
N ALA A 67 -2.74 -3.83 5.22
CA ALA A 67 -3.18 -4.71 4.14
C ALA A 67 -4.70 -4.94 4.25
N LEU A 68 -5.39 -4.84 3.11
CA LEU A 68 -6.82 -5.01 2.98
C LEU A 68 -7.10 -6.19 2.05
N THR A 69 -7.99 -7.09 2.45
CA THR A 69 -8.36 -8.28 1.66
C THR A 69 -9.77 -8.10 1.12
N GLY A 70 -9.99 -8.40 -0.16
CA GLY A 70 -11.32 -8.37 -0.75
C GLY A 70 -12.26 -9.41 -0.12
N GLU A 71 -13.55 -9.15 -0.17
CA GLU A 71 -14.55 -10.03 0.45
C GLU A 71 -15.09 -11.08 -0.53
N GLN A 72 -15.34 -10.67 -1.77
CA GLN A 72 -15.98 -11.47 -2.81
C GLN A 72 -14.94 -12.18 -3.71
N ILE A 73 -15.17 -13.48 -3.94
CA ILE A 73 -14.36 -14.30 -4.86
C ILE A 73 -14.55 -13.81 -6.31
N GLY A 74 -13.46 -13.69 -7.06
CA GLY A 74 -13.47 -13.29 -8.46
C GLY A 74 -13.64 -11.79 -8.70
N SER A 75 -13.84 -11.00 -7.65
CA SER A 75 -14.03 -9.54 -7.75
C SER A 75 -12.83 -8.78 -8.29
N TYR A 76 -11.65 -9.40 -8.24
CA TYR A 76 -10.41 -8.77 -8.67
C TYR A 76 -10.04 -7.53 -7.84
N PHE A 77 -10.41 -7.51 -6.55
CA PHE A 77 -10.15 -6.38 -5.63
C PHE A 77 -8.65 -6.00 -5.61
N GLY A 78 -8.38 -4.71 -5.85
CA GLY A 78 -7.02 -4.19 -5.99
C GLY A 78 -6.43 -4.34 -7.39
N SER A 79 -7.23 -4.59 -8.42
CA SER A 79 -6.77 -4.57 -9.81
C SER A 79 -6.57 -3.17 -10.39
N GLU A 80 -7.13 -2.16 -9.72
CA GLU A 80 -6.91 -0.74 -9.98
C GLU A 80 -6.74 -0.04 -8.64
N VAL A 81 -5.79 0.90 -8.56
CA VAL A 81 -5.55 1.71 -7.36
C VAL A 81 -5.24 3.15 -7.78
N CYS A 82 -5.82 4.11 -7.09
CA CYS A 82 -5.55 5.53 -7.28
C CYS A 82 -5.36 6.17 -5.91
N ALA A 83 -4.26 6.90 -5.74
CA ALA A 83 -3.98 7.66 -4.55
C ALA A 83 -4.42 9.11 -4.74
N LEU A 84 -5.13 9.68 -3.76
CA LEU A 84 -5.60 11.05 -3.81
C LEU A 84 -5.34 11.74 -2.46
N ASP A 85 -4.75 12.93 -2.52
CA ASP A 85 -4.66 13.87 -1.40
C ASP A 85 -5.90 14.77 -1.44
N VAL A 86 -6.86 14.53 -0.55
CA VAL A 86 -8.19 15.19 -0.57
C VAL A 86 -8.18 16.51 0.19
N ASP A 87 -7.41 16.61 1.28
CA ASP A 87 -7.34 17.77 2.16
C ASP A 87 -6.06 18.60 1.97
N SER A 88 -5.22 18.24 1.00
CA SER A 88 -3.98 18.95 0.62
C SER A 88 -2.97 19.04 1.76
N ASP A 89 -2.99 18.07 2.68
CA ASP A 89 -2.10 18.03 3.85
C ASP A 89 -0.71 17.47 3.49
N GLY A 90 -0.60 16.81 2.34
CA GLY A 90 0.60 16.12 1.85
C GLY A 90 1.71 17.06 1.38
N GLY A 91 1.43 18.36 1.25
CA GLY A 91 2.41 19.38 0.91
C GLY A 91 2.96 19.21 -0.50
N ASP A 92 2.08 19.30 -1.49
CA ASP A 92 2.35 19.81 -2.84
C ASP A 92 0.98 19.84 -3.55
N GLY A 93 0.38 21.03 -3.69
CA GLY A 93 -0.91 21.20 -4.35
C GLY A 93 -0.93 20.48 -5.70
N ALA A 94 -1.79 19.48 -5.83
CA ALA A 94 -2.08 18.75 -7.07
C ALA A 94 -0.82 18.28 -7.85
N GLY A 95 0.04 17.50 -7.20
CA GLY A 95 1.10 16.76 -7.87
C GLY A 95 0.85 15.26 -7.85
N LEU A 96 -0.22 14.76 -8.48
CA LEU A 96 -0.36 13.34 -8.82
C LEU A 96 0.64 13.02 -9.95
N PRO A 97 1.72 12.25 -9.74
CA PRO A 97 2.48 11.69 -10.83
C PRO A 97 1.97 10.28 -11.13
N LEU A 98 1.51 10.11 -12.39
CA LEU A 98 1.29 8.88 -13.17
C LEU A 98 1.33 7.54 -12.42
#